data_AF-A0A7J4VJR6-F1
#
_entry.id   AF-A0A7J4VJR6-F1
#
_cell.length_a   1.000
_cell.length_b   1.000
_cell.length_c   1.000
_cell.angle_alpha   90.00
_cell.angle_beta   90.00
_cell.angle_gamma   90.00
#
_symmetry.space_group_name_H-M   'P 1'
#
loop_
_entity.id
_entity.type
_entity.pdbx_description
1 polymer ?
#
loop_
_entity_poly.entity_id
_entity_poly.type
_entity_poly.pdbx_seq_one_letter_code
_entity_poly.pdbx_strand_id
1 'polypeptide(L)'
;MTVHAPISHANRSLLPRSLLGRRVVRNYVATYRFTVGQTVIFASTPAVVLERSRSAKGREVYKIFLFDKGDRPYRHVFGSVLQPVS
;
A
#
# COMPACT_ATOMS: atom_id res chain seq x y z
N MET A 1 54.96 -18.32 -15.57
CA MET A 1 53.72 -17.56 -15.87
C MET A 1 52.60 -18.19 -15.07
N THR A 2 52.05 -17.47 -14.08
CA THR A 2 50.96 -17.95 -13.22
C THR A 2 49.63 -17.56 -13.83
N VAL A 3 48.85 -18.55 -14.26
CA VAL A 3 47.52 -18.35 -14.86
C VAL A 3 46.51 -18.20 -13.72
N HIS A 4 45.89 -17.04 -13.59
CA HIS A 4 44.77 -16.83 -12.67
C HIS A 4 43.50 -17.41 -13.29
N ALA A 5 42.92 -18.44 -12.66
CA ALA A 5 41.65 -19.01 -13.11
C ALA A 5 40.52 -17.97 -12.94
N PRO A 6 39.58 -17.86 -13.91
CA PRO A 6 38.46 -16.94 -13.80
C PRO A 6 37.49 -17.41 -12.70
N ILE A 7 37.04 -16.47 -11.87
CA ILE A 7 36.02 -16.70 -10.84
C ILE A 7 34.70 -17.04 -11.54
N SER A 8 34.32 -18.32 -11.49
CA SER A 8 33.00 -18.78 -11.96
C SER A 8 31.93 -18.16 -11.06
N HIS A 9 31.10 -17.27 -11.63
CA HIS A 9 29.97 -16.71 -10.91
C HIS A 9 29.06 -17.85 -10.42
N ALA A 10 28.78 -17.83 -9.11
CA ALA A 10 28.00 -18.84 -8.42
C ALA A 10 26.80 -19.31 -9.26
N ASN A 11 26.80 -20.59 -9.56
CA ASN A 11 25.72 -21.31 -10.20
C ASN A 11 24.50 -21.23 -9.26
N ARG A 12 23.67 -20.19 -9.42
CA ARG A 12 22.43 -20.02 -8.66
C ARG A 12 21.45 -21.07 -9.17
N SER A 13 21.54 -22.29 -8.63
CA SER A 13 20.52 -23.31 -8.87
C SER A 13 19.19 -22.73 -8.41
N LEU A 14 18.30 -22.45 -9.36
CA LEU A 14 16.91 -22.12 -9.04
C LEU A 14 16.37 -23.26 -8.19
N LEU A 15 15.94 -22.96 -6.96
CA LEU A 15 15.41 -23.97 -6.07
C LEU A 15 14.25 -24.69 -6.78
N PRO A 16 14.20 -26.04 -6.74
CA PRO A 16 13.07 -26.78 -7.30
C PRO A 16 11.76 -26.25 -6.71
N ARG A 17 10.71 -26.17 -7.54
CA ARG A 17 9.41 -25.56 -7.17
C ARG A 17 8.80 -26.15 -5.90
N SER A 18 9.14 -27.39 -5.55
CA SER A 18 8.75 -28.06 -4.31
C SER A 18 9.41 -27.49 -3.05
N LEU A 19 10.63 -26.95 -3.17
CA LEU A 19 11.37 -26.27 -2.09
C LEU A 19 11.06 -24.76 -2.03
N LEU A 20 10.44 -24.21 -3.07
CA LEU A 20 9.81 -22.90 -3.01
C LEU A 20 8.49 -23.05 -2.23
N GLY A 21 8.56 -22.87 -0.91
CA GLY A 21 7.38 -22.94 -0.05
C GLY A 21 6.21 -22.17 -0.67
N ARG A 22 5.07 -22.85 -0.87
CA ARG A 22 3.87 -22.26 -1.47
C ARG A 22 3.40 -21.12 -0.56
N ARG A 23 3.76 -19.88 -0.90
CA ARG A 23 3.29 -18.70 -0.17
C ARG A 23 1.77 -18.70 -0.24
N VAL A 24 1.12 -18.96 0.89
CA VAL A 24 -0.33 -18.87 1.01
C VAL A 24 -0.72 -17.42 0.69
N VAL A 25 -1.36 -17.22 -0.46
CA VAL A 25 -1.90 -15.91 -0.84
C VAL A 25 -3.17 -15.70 -0.01
N ARG A 26 -3.05 -14.92 1.06
CA ARG A 26 -4.22 -14.52 1.87
C ARG A 26 -4.94 -13.36 1.18
N ASN A 27 -6.18 -13.59 0.78
CA ASN A 27 -7.05 -12.57 0.20
C ASN A 27 -7.72 -11.77 1.33
N TYR A 28 -7.10 -10.67 1.76
CA TYR A 28 -7.67 -9.80 2.79
C TYR A 28 -8.71 -8.83 2.22
N VAL A 29 -9.96 -8.90 2.67
CA VAL A 29 -11.00 -7.93 2.30
C VAL A 29 -10.99 -6.78 3.30
N ALA A 30 -11.09 -5.54 2.81
CA ALA A 30 -11.25 -4.35 3.65
C ALA A 30 -12.72 -3.94 3.70
N THR A 31 -13.24 -3.69 4.90
CA THR A 31 -14.53 -3.02 5.09
C THR A 31 -14.28 -1.52 5.10
N TYR A 32 -14.92 -0.80 4.18
CA TYR A 32 -14.74 0.65 4.03
C TYR A 32 -15.84 1.40 4.78
N ARG A 33 -15.43 2.27 5.70
CA ARG A 33 -16.35 3.16 6.44
C ARG A 33 -16.83 4.36 5.64
N PHE A 34 -15.99 4.86 4.75
CA PHE A 34 -16.29 6.01 3.89
C PHE A 34 -16.43 5.61 2.42
N THR A 35 -17.24 6.35 1.67
CA THR A 35 -17.48 6.18 0.23
C THR A 35 -16.66 7.18 -0.60
N VAL A 36 -16.40 6.86 -1.87
CA VAL A 36 -15.78 7.82 -2.80
C VAL A 36 -16.75 8.98 -3.05
N GLY A 37 -16.22 10.20 -3.06
CA GLY A 37 -16.99 11.45 -3.13
C GLY A 37 -17.45 11.96 -1.77
N GLN A 38 -17.34 11.17 -0.70
CA GLN A 38 -17.75 11.60 0.64
C GLN A 38 -16.79 12.64 1.23
N THR A 39 -17.35 13.69 1.81
CA THR A 39 -16.60 14.65 2.62
C THR A 39 -16.29 14.07 4.00
N VAL A 40 -15.05 14.24 4.44
CA VAL A 40 -14.51 13.75 5.71
C VAL A 40 -13.64 14.82 6.35
N ILE A 41 -13.37 14.70 7.64
CA ILE A 41 -12.41 15.54 8.35
C ILE A 41 -11.10 14.76 8.54
N PHE A 42 -9.99 15.36 8.12
CA PHE A 42 -8.63 14.86 8.35
C PHE A 42 -7.81 15.91 9.10
N ALA A 43 -7.40 15.60 10.33
CA ALA A 43 -6.61 16.51 11.17
C ALA A 43 -7.18 17.94 11.23
N SER A 44 -8.50 18.05 11.47
CA SER A 44 -9.27 19.31 11.51
C SER A 44 -9.43 20.03 10.17
N THR A 45 -8.95 19.47 9.06
CA THR A 45 -9.15 20.01 7.71
C THR A 45 -10.21 19.21 6.95
N PRO A 46 -11.18 19.86 6.29
CA PRO A 46 -12.12 19.16 5.42
C PRO A 46 -11.39 18.56 4.20
N ALA A 47 -11.79 17.36 3.83
CA ALA A 47 -11.24 16.63 2.70
C ALA A 47 -12.32 15.82 1.99
N VAL A 48 -12.10 15.45 0.73
CA VAL A 48 -12.96 14.55 -0.03
C VAL A 48 -12.25 13.24 -0.31
N VAL A 49 -12.94 12.12 -0.14
CA VAL A 49 -12.44 10.80 -0.52
C VAL A 49 -12.46 10.66 -2.04
N LEU A 50 -11.31 10.45 -2.66
CA LEU A 50 -11.19 10.24 -4.10
C LEU A 50 -11.13 8.76 -4.48
N GLU A 51 -10.39 7.96 -3.71
CA GLU A 51 -10.19 6.54 -4.01
C GLU A 51 -10.16 5.72 -2.72
N ARG A 52 -10.49 4.44 -2.88
CA ARG A 52 -10.45 3.43 -1.83
C ARG A 52 -9.49 2.33 -2.23
N SER A 53 -8.59 1.97 -1.33
CA SER A 53 -7.68 0.85 -1.50
C SER A 53 -7.47 0.12 -0.18
N ARG A 54 -6.76 -1.00 -0.22
CA ARG A 54 -6.45 -1.80 0.98
C ARG A 54 -4.96 -1.90 1.18
N SER A 55 -4.56 -1.89 2.45
CA SER A 55 -3.21 -2.31 2.82
C SER A 55 -3.02 -3.82 2.65
N ALA A 56 -1.76 -4.28 2.69
CA ALA A 56 -1.41 -5.70 2.67
C ALA A 56 -2.04 -6.52 3.82
N LYS A 57 -2.50 -5.87 4.89
CA LYS A 57 -3.18 -6.50 6.04
C LYS A 57 -4.71 -6.33 6.00
N GLY A 58 -5.30 -5.90 4.88
CA GLY A 58 -6.76 -5.75 4.75
C GLY A 58 -7.35 -4.51 5.41
N ARG A 59 -6.54 -3.56 5.86
CA ARG A 59 -7.05 -2.29 6.42
C ARG A 59 -7.43 -1.35 5.29
N GLU A 60 -8.55 -0.66 5.45
CA GLU A 60 -9.01 0.42 4.57
C GLU A 60 -7.98 1.56 4.47
N VAL A 61 -7.67 1.97 3.24
CA VAL A 61 -6.82 3.10 2.90
C VAL A 61 -7.60 3.98 1.93
N TYR A 62 -7.48 5.28 2.13
CA TYR A 62 -8.18 6.29 1.36
C TYR A 62 -7.19 7.24 0.72
N LYS A 63 -7.40 7.58 -0.54
CA LYS A 63 -6.79 8.76 -1.15
C LYS A 63 -7.75 9.92 -0.94
N ILE A 64 -7.30 10.97 -0.27
CA ILE A 64 -8.10 12.15 0.03
C ILE A 64 -7.53 13.38 -0.68
N PHE A 65 -8.40 14.33 -1.00
CA PHE A 65 -8.07 15.68 -1.45
C PHE A 65 -8.40 16.68 -0.36
N LEU A 66 -7.41 17.48 0.04
CA LEU A 66 -7.50 18.52 1.07
C LEU A 66 -7.70 19.88 0.40
N PHE A 67 -8.80 20.56 0.71
CA PHE A 67 -9.16 21.84 0.08
C PHE A 67 -8.18 22.98 0.42
N ASP A 68 -7.55 22.94 1.58
CA ASP A 68 -6.73 24.02 2.13
C ASP A 68 -5.21 23.79 1.96
N LYS A 69 -4.81 22.68 1.32
CA LYS A 69 -3.39 22.38 1.09
C LYS A 69 -3.03 22.76 -0.34
N GLY A 70 -2.15 23.75 -0.51
CA GLY A 70 -1.61 24.21 -1.81
C GLY A 70 -0.91 23.11 -2.62
N ASP A 71 0.42 23.09 -2.68
CA ASP A 71 1.17 22.25 -3.65
C ASP A 71 1.04 20.73 -3.46
N ARG A 72 0.53 20.26 -2.30
CA ARG A 72 0.35 18.82 -2.01
C ARG A 72 -1.03 18.55 -1.41
N PRO A 73 -2.10 18.66 -2.20
CA PRO A 73 -3.47 18.51 -1.71
C PRO A 73 -3.86 17.05 -1.50
N TYR A 74 -3.09 16.09 -2.04
CA TYR A 74 -3.41 14.68 -1.96
C TYR A 74 -2.71 13.98 -0.81
N ARG A 75 -3.42 13.08 -0.12
CA ARG A 75 -2.83 12.17 0.87
C ARG A 75 -3.42 10.78 0.79
N HIS A 76 -2.59 9.78 1.11
CA HIS A 76 -3.02 8.43 1.39
C HIS A 76 -3.04 8.22 2.90
N VAL A 77 -4.20 7.85 3.44
CA VAL A 77 -4.42 7.73 4.89
C VAL A 77 -5.24 6.50 5.22
N PHE A 78 -5.05 5.94 6.41
CA PHE A 78 -5.96 4.92 6.92
C PHE A 78 -7.29 5.57 7.29
N GLY A 79 -8.40 4.83 7.20
CA GLY A 79 -9.67 5.39 7.66
C GLY A 79 -9.68 5.72 9.14
N SER A 80 -8.79 5.14 9.96
CA SER A 80 -8.76 5.37 11.42
C SER A 80 -8.42 6.79 11.82
N VAL A 81 -7.88 7.59 10.90
CA VAL A 81 -7.55 9.01 11.12
C VAL A 81 -8.54 9.96 10.46
N LEU A 82 -9.65 9.43 9.92
CA LEU A 82 -10.73 10.19 9.31
C LEU A 82 -11.95 10.21 10.22
N GLN A 83 -12.65 11.34 10.23
CA GLN A 83 -13.91 11.51 10.93
C GLN A 83 -15.02 11.88 9.92
N PRO A 84 -16.26 11.43 10.14
CA PRO A 84 -17.39 11.90 9.34
C PRO A 84 -17.64 13.39 9.58
N VAL A 85 -18.13 14.10 8.56
CA VAL A 85 -18.73 15.42 8.76
C VAL A 85 -20.07 15.19 9.47
N SER A 86 -20.26 15.84 10.62
CA SER A 86 -21.52 15.79 11.38
C SER A 86 -22.64 16.57 10.72
#